data_AF-A0A653QTL1-F1
#
_entry.id   AF-A0A653QTL1-F1
#
_cell.length_a   1.000
_cell.length_b   1.000
_cell.length_c   1.000
_cell.angle_alpha   90.00
_cell.angle_beta   90.00
_cell.angle_gamma   90.00
#
_symmetry.space_group_name_H-M   'P 1'
#
loop_
_entity.id
_entity.type
_entity.pdbx_description
1 polymer ?
#
loop_
_entity_poly.entity_id
_entity_poly.type
_entity_poly.pdbx_seq_one_letter_code
_entity_poly.pdbx_strand_id
1 'polypeptide(L)'
;MKARLQDYRTLWRAAVSQSNAWSTRFIQASVWLTVLMLGAGMALTDGPRTAIAFLWSAVFVILLLNWGWRFMPGAVKLNSPANAKLVPQMRARLVELSCIVCIAGIAGIASAPHADSTLLVGALFWTVLITLGTGLAAAGHPAGSPIVTAGMFCAVFAGKLTATLSSVLSHPIVILLSLPLYAGAIVVAVRAMFPQGGERHWNMEARRARWGDAAGKRDPFVERVAAVHTKGWYAASLRRDCVRRDGRRLLLHALGPKHHLGEMAVATCLLAVVLAVLGIFMGWKAGLDTVRGIGWLFAALLLFVPLSHSLRLGQLAGSHPAEQSLARLAPAAPASSAAFNRQLGRSLLLRALAGWLMASSLGLLLMALGGAGASTLLLLAGVCCLALPMVALPLRDHAARRKQSGIVGILLVLLSFASCLVLATMTGRIMGLPVMLVAVFLGIAVTVLAVVRGLRTMEAAPCAFPAGRMD
;
A
#
# COMPACT_ATOMS: atom_id res chain seq x y z
N MET A 1 -28.87 -11.18 25.67
CA MET A 1 -28.01 -10.31 24.84
C MET A 1 -28.93 -9.39 24.03
N LYS A 2 -28.82 -8.05 24.13
CA LYS A 2 -29.77 -7.12 23.46
C LYS A 2 -29.76 -7.34 21.95
N ALA A 3 -30.93 -7.38 21.29
CA ALA A 3 -31.08 -7.63 19.85
C ALA A 3 -30.13 -6.79 18.97
N ARG A 4 -29.93 -5.52 19.33
CA ARG A 4 -29.01 -4.58 18.66
C ARG A 4 -27.55 -5.06 18.61
N LEU A 5 -27.06 -5.76 19.64
CA LEU A 5 -25.69 -6.32 19.65
C LEU A 5 -25.58 -7.55 18.73
N GLN A 6 -26.66 -8.31 18.58
CA GLN A 6 -26.71 -9.41 17.62
C GLN A 6 -26.63 -8.86 16.20
N ASP A 7 -27.36 -7.78 15.88
CA ASP A 7 -27.28 -7.08 14.59
C ASP A 7 -25.86 -6.59 14.27
N TYR A 8 -25.18 -5.97 15.25
CA TYR A 8 -23.80 -5.53 15.04
C TYR A 8 -22.86 -6.70 14.77
N ARG A 9 -23.03 -7.81 15.50
CA ARG A 9 -22.23 -9.02 15.31
C ARG A 9 -22.48 -9.66 13.95
N THR A 10 -23.73 -9.73 13.49
CA THR A 10 -24.08 -10.30 12.18
C THR A 10 -23.55 -9.42 11.05
N LEU A 11 -23.72 -8.09 11.14
CA LEU A 11 -23.19 -7.14 10.15
C LEU A 11 -21.66 -7.16 10.09
N TRP A 12 -20.97 -7.21 11.23
CA TRP A 12 -19.51 -7.33 11.26
C TRP A 12 -19.05 -8.62 10.57
N ARG A 13 -19.66 -9.76 10.90
CA ARG A 13 -19.31 -11.05 10.29
C ARG A 13 -19.60 -11.07 8.79
N ALA A 14 -20.74 -10.54 8.37
CA ALA A 14 -21.13 -10.48 6.97
C ALA A 14 -20.20 -9.55 6.16
N ALA A 15 -19.78 -8.42 6.72
CA ALA A 15 -18.82 -7.53 6.08
C ALA A 15 -17.43 -8.19 5.97
N VAL A 16 -16.97 -8.79 7.06
CA VAL A 16 -15.64 -9.39 7.14
C VAL A 16 -15.53 -10.68 6.31
N SER A 17 -16.60 -11.46 6.16
CA SER A 17 -16.59 -12.70 5.36
C SER A 17 -16.38 -12.44 3.86
N GLN A 18 -16.66 -11.22 3.39
CA GLN A 18 -16.37 -10.83 2.01
C GLN A 18 -14.88 -10.56 1.75
N SER A 19 -14.06 -10.52 2.80
CA SER A 19 -12.60 -10.41 2.68
C SER A 19 -11.96 -11.78 2.42
N ASN A 20 -10.87 -11.81 1.65
CA ASN A 20 -10.12 -13.04 1.39
C ASN A 20 -9.59 -13.63 2.70
N ALA A 21 -10.04 -14.85 3.04
CA ALA A 21 -9.70 -15.53 4.29
C ALA A 21 -8.18 -15.80 4.45
N TRP A 22 -7.48 -16.11 3.37
CA TRP A 22 -6.06 -16.43 3.42
C TRP A 22 -5.21 -15.18 3.64
N SER A 23 -5.43 -14.12 2.83
CA SER A 23 -4.69 -12.86 3.00
C SER A 23 -4.93 -12.27 4.38
N THR A 24 -6.15 -12.39 4.88
CA THR A 24 -6.53 -11.98 6.22
C THR A 24 -5.72 -12.69 7.29
N ARG A 25 -5.66 -14.02 7.27
CA ARG A 25 -4.94 -14.80 8.29
C ARG A 25 -3.45 -14.46 8.29
N PHE A 26 -2.85 -14.35 7.11
CA PHE A 26 -1.44 -13.98 6.97
C PHE A 26 -1.17 -12.58 7.54
N ILE A 27 -1.97 -11.60 7.15
CA ILE A 27 -1.85 -10.22 7.63
C ILE A 27 -1.99 -10.16 9.16
N GLN A 28 -2.99 -10.84 9.72
CA GLN A 28 -3.20 -10.85 11.17
C GLN A 28 -2.03 -11.49 11.91
N ALA A 29 -1.56 -12.66 11.46
CA ALA A 29 -0.45 -13.36 12.09
C ALA A 29 0.82 -12.50 12.08
N SER A 30 1.16 -11.92 10.93
CA SER A 30 2.34 -11.09 10.79
C SER A 30 2.23 -9.76 11.55
N VAL A 31 1.04 -9.15 11.63
CA VAL A 31 0.84 -7.92 12.43
C VAL A 31 1.01 -8.22 13.92
N TRP A 32 0.40 -9.29 14.44
CA TRP A 32 0.58 -9.69 15.83
C TRP A 32 2.04 -10.01 16.16
N LEU A 33 2.73 -10.76 15.28
CA LEU A 33 4.15 -11.05 15.44
C LEU A 33 4.97 -9.76 15.52
N THR A 34 4.70 -8.79 14.63
CA THR A 34 5.39 -7.50 14.60
C THR A 34 5.15 -6.71 15.88
N VAL A 35 3.91 -6.66 16.36
CA VAL A 35 3.53 -5.97 17.60
C VAL A 35 4.18 -6.59 18.83
N LEU A 36 4.15 -7.92 18.95
CA LEU A 36 4.77 -8.61 20.09
C LEU A 36 6.28 -8.39 20.12
N MET A 37 6.93 -8.47 18.97
CA MET A 37 8.37 -8.27 18.87
C MET A 37 8.78 -6.81 19.12
N LEU A 38 8.03 -5.82 18.63
CA LEU A 38 8.26 -4.40 18.95
C LEU A 38 8.03 -4.11 20.44
N GLY A 39 6.96 -4.66 21.02
CA GLY A 39 6.67 -4.53 22.44
C GLY A 39 7.78 -5.12 23.30
N ALA A 40 8.29 -6.31 22.96
CA ALA A 40 9.43 -6.91 23.63
C ALA A 40 10.70 -6.05 23.47
N GLY A 41 10.95 -5.52 22.27
CA GLY A 41 12.09 -4.63 22.02
C GLY A 41 12.06 -3.36 22.85
N MET A 42 10.88 -2.72 22.95
CA MET A 42 10.63 -1.55 23.80
C MET A 42 10.77 -1.89 25.29
N ALA A 43 10.27 -3.06 25.72
CA ALA A 43 10.39 -3.49 27.11
C ALA A 43 11.85 -3.56 27.56
N LEU A 44 12.73 -4.01 26.66
CA LEU A 44 14.17 -4.13 26.90
C LEU A 44 14.93 -2.79 26.83
N THR A 45 14.38 -1.74 26.19
CA THR A 45 15.10 -0.46 26.01
C THR A 45 14.53 0.68 26.84
N ASP A 46 13.22 0.83 26.79
CA ASP A 46 12.50 1.95 27.40
C ASP A 46 11.71 1.51 28.65
N GLY A 47 11.83 0.24 29.03
CA GLY A 47 11.20 -0.37 30.21
C GLY A 47 9.81 -0.98 29.98
N PRO A 48 9.27 -1.69 30.97
CA PRO A 48 8.01 -2.44 30.83
C PRO A 48 6.79 -1.54 30.64
N ARG A 49 6.79 -0.32 31.18
CA ARG A 49 5.66 0.61 31.10
C ARG A 49 5.41 1.11 29.67
N THR A 50 6.47 1.50 28.96
CA THR A 50 6.39 1.94 27.56
C THR A 50 5.98 0.80 26.65
N ALA A 51 6.47 -0.42 26.90
CA ALA A 51 6.03 -1.62 26.21
C ALA A 51 4.54 -1.91 26.41
N ILE A 52 4.02 -1.78 27.63
CA ILE A 52 2.58 -1.95 27.91
C ILE A 52 1.76 -0.90 27.16
N ALA A 53 2.18 0.38 27.19
CA ALA A 53 1.50 1.45 26.47
C ALA A 53 1.50 1.22 24.94
N PHE A 54 2.62 0.72 24.39
CA PHE A 54 2.73 0.34 22.99
C PHE A 54 1.81 -0.83 22.64
N LEU A 55 1.87 -1.93 23.39
CA LEU A 55 1.04 -3.12 23.16
C LEU A 55 -0.44 -2.77 23.25
N TRP A 56 -0.84 -1.97 24.24
CA TRP A 56 -2.19 -1.46 24.39
C TRP A 56 -2.63 -0.67 23.15
N SER A 57 -1.85 0.33 22.75
CA SER A 57 -2.12 1.14 21.56
C SER A 57 -2.19 0.28 20.30
N ALA A 58 -1.31 -0.72 20.19
CA ALA A 58 -1.23 -1.62 19.05
C ALA A 58 -2.50 -2.48 18.90
N VAL A 59 -3.12 -2.94 19.99
CA VAL A 59 -4.41 -3.66 19.95
C VAL A 59 -5.48 -2.80 19.27
N PHE A 60 -5.56 -1.52 19.62
CA PHE A 60 -6.54 -0.60 19.03
C PHE A 60 -6.17 -0.18 17.61
N VAL A 61 -4.89 0.00 17.30
CA VAL A 61 -4.45 0.16 15.91
C VAL A 61 -4.88 -1.06 15.09
N ILE A 62 -4.63 -2.29 15.56
CA ILE A 62 -5.07 -3.52 14.90
C ILE A 62 -6.60 -3.53 14.69
N LEU A 63 -7.38 -3.05 15.66
CA LEU A 63 -8.82 -2.90 15.53
C LEU A 63 -9.19 -1.93 14.38
N LEU A 64 -8.59 -0.74 14.35
CA LEU A 64 -8.81 0.27 13.30
C LEU A 64 -8.36 -0.22 11.91
N LEU A 65 -7.27 -0.97 11.87
CA LEU A 65 -6.76 -1.61 10.66
C LEU A 65 -7.71 -2.69 10.14
N ASN A 66 -8.23 -3.56 11.02
CA ASN A 66 -9.27 -4.52 10.65
C ASN A 66 -10.56 -3.80 10.20
N TRP A 67 -10.91 -2.69 10.84
CA TRP A 67 -12.06 -1.87 10.46
C TRP A 67 -11.90 -1.31 9.04
N GLY A 68 -10.79 -0.63 8.76
CA GLY A 68 -10.55 0.01 7.47
C GLY A 68 -10.37 -0.99 6.32
N TRP A 69 -9.74 -2.14 6.57
CA TRP A 69 -9.34 -3.05 5.49
C TRP A 69 -10.23 -4.27 5.30
N ARG A 70 -10.85 -4.78 6.36
CA ARG A 70 -11.70 -5.98 6.26
C ARG A 70 -13.17 -5.61 6.32
N PHE A 71 -13.53 -4.83 7.34
CA PHE A 71 -14.91 -4.47 7.54
C PHE A 71 -15.38 -3.47 6.48
N MET A 72 -14.66 -2.38 6.24
CA MET A 72 -15.13 -1.29 5.37
C MET A 72 -15.47 -1.74 3.93
N PRO A 73 -14.60 -2.49 3.20
CA PRO A 73 -14.95 -2.92 1.84
C PRO A 73 -16.19 -3.81 1.78
N GLY A 74 -16.39 -4.67 2.79
CA GLY A 74 -17.58 -5.52 2.89
C GLY A 74 -18.83 -4.73 3.30
N ALA A 75 -18.71 -3.84 4.28
CA ALA A 75 -19.79 -2.98 4.74
C ALA A 75 -20.32 -2.08 3.62
N VAL A 76 -19.41 -1.55 2.80
CA VAL A 76 -19.75 -0.74 1.62
C VAL A 76 -20.51 -1.55 0.58
N LYS A 77 -20.16 -2.83 0.37
CA LYS A 77 -20.90 -3.73 -0.53
C LYS A 77 -22.28 -4.10 0.04
N LEU A 78 -22.38 -4.30 1.36
CA LEU A 78 -23.67 -4.53 2.02
C LEU A 78 -24.61 -3.33 1.83
N ASN A 79 -24.07 -2.10 1.91
CA ASN A 79 -24.79 -0.87 1.59
C ASN A 79 -24.79 -0.60 0.07
N SER A 80 -25.29 -1.54 -0.75
CA SER A 80 -25.56 -1.28 -2.17
C SER A 80 -26.71 -0.27 -2.34
N PRO A 81 -26.87 0.40 -3.50
CA PRO A 81 -27.97 1.35 -3.71
C PRO A 81 -29.35 0.74 -3.50
N ALA A 82 -29.54 -0.51 -3.93
CA ALA A 82 -30.78 -1.26 -3.73
C ALA A 82 -31.00 -1.55 -2.24
N ASN A 83 -30.00 -2.10 -1.55
CA ASN A 83 -30.10 -2.46 -0.13
C ASN A 83 -30.28 -1.23 0.77
N ALA A 84 -29.68 -0.09 0.41
CA ALA A 84 -29.80 1.16 1.16
C ALA A 84 -31.23 1.74 1.13
N LYS A 85 -32.04 1.40 0.11
CA LYS A 85 -33.47 1.76 0.04
C LYS A 85 -34.38 0.69 0.66
N LEU A 86 -34.08 -0.59 0.41
CA LEU A 86 -34.92 -1.70 0.86
C LEU A 86 -34.78 -2.00 2.35
N VAL A 87 -33.61 -1.74 2.96
CA VAL A 87 -33.33 -2.04 4.37
C VAL A 87 -32.72 -0.82 5.08
N PRO A 88 -33.52 0.24 5.35
CA PRO A 88 -33.00 1.51 5.87
C PRO A 88 -32.33 1.37 7.24
N GLN A 89 -32.80 0.43 8.08
CA GLN A 89 -32.19 0.15 9.38
C GLN A 89 -30.77 -0.42 9.26
N MET A 90 -30.47 -1.19 8.20
CA MET A 90 -29.14 -1.75 7.99
C MET A 90 -28.10 -0.64 7.80
N ARG A 91 -28.42 0.39 7.01
CA ARG A 91 -27.54 1.54 6.82
C ARG A 91 -27.26 2.26 8.15
N ALA A 92 -28.30 2.56 8.92
CA ALA A 92 -28.15 3.24 10.21
C ALA A 92 -27.24 2.41 11.15
N ARG A 93 -27.44 1.09 11.21
CA ARG A 93 -26.62 0.17 12.01
C ARG A 93 -25.18 0.09 11.52
N LEU A 94 -24.92 0.11 10.21
CA LEU A 94 -23.56 0.14 9.65
C LEU A 94 -22.83 1.44 9.98
N VAL A 95 -23.51 2.59 9.90
CA VAL A 95 -22.95 3.89 10.29
C VAL A 95 -22.63 3.91 11.79
N GLU A 96 -23.58 3.50 12.63
CA GLU A 96 -23.39 3.40 14.08
C GLU A 96 -22.21 2.50 14.44
N LEU A 97 -22.18 1.27 13.91
CA LEU A 97 -21.11 0.31 14.18
C LEU A 97 -19.75 0.86 13.73
N SER A 98 -19.68 1.51 12.57
CA SER A 98 -18.44 2.10 12.06
C SER A 98 -17.93 3.22 12.96
N CYS A 99 -18.82 4.11 13.41
CA CYS A 99 -18.48 5.17 14.35
C CYS A 99 -18.00 4.60 15.69
N ILE A 100 -18.73 3.62 16.25
CA ILE A 100 -18.38 2.99 17.53
C ILE A 100 -16.98 2.38 17.45
N VAL A 101 -16.67 1.62 16.41
CA VAL A 101 -15.36 0.97 16.26
C VAL A 101 -14.23 2.00 16.11
N CYS A 102 -14.44 3.06 15.31
CA CYS A 102 -13.45 4.12 15.15
C CYS A 102 -13.20 4.90 16.45
N ILE A 103 -14.28 5.35 17.10
CA ILE A 103 -14.20 6.12 18.33
C ILE A 103 -13.58 5.27 19.45
N ALA A 104 -14.00 4.01 19.59
CA ALA A 104 -13.41 3.09 20.57
C ALA A 104 -11.92 2.83 20.29
N GLY A 105 -11.54 2.68 19.01
CA GLY A 105 -10.14 2.55 18.62
C GLY A 105 -9.31 3.77 19.02
N ILE A 106 -9.76 4.97 18.68
CA ILE A 106 -9.04 6.22 18.97
C ILE A 106 -9.00 6.50 20.47
N ALA A 107 -10.12 6.32 21.17
CA ALA A 107 -10.19 6.47 22.63
C ALA A 107 -9.29 5.45 23.34
N GLY A 108 -9.22 4.21 22.86
CA GLY A 108 -8.35 3.18 23.41
C GLY A 108 -6.86 3.51 23.24
N ILE A 109 -6.45 4.10 22.11
CA ILE A 109 -5.07 4.59 21.93
C ILE A 109 -4.79 5.77 22.86
N ALA A 110 -5.74 6.69 22.99
CA ALA A 110 -5.62 7.85 23.88
C ALA A 110 -5.54 7.45 25.36
N SER A 111 -6.14 6.32 25.75
CA SER A 111 -6.15 5.82 27.12
C SER A 111 -4.92 4.99 27.50
N ALA A 112 -3.95 4.78 26.59
CA ALA A 112 -2.78 4.00 26.93
C ALA A 112 -1.94 4.71 28.01
N PRO A 113 -1.27 3.97 28.90
CA PRO A 113 -0.46 4.54 29.99
C PRO A 113 0.89 5.07 29.51
N HIS A 114 0.86 6.02 28.56
CA HIS A 114 2.04 6.64 27.96
C HIS A 114 2.89 7.34 29.04
N ALA A 115 4.20 7.11 28.99
CA ALA A 115 5.15 7.78 29.88
C ALA A 115 5.35 9.25 29.48
N ASP A 116 5.24 9.55 28.19
CA ASP A 116 5.33 10.91 27.62
C ASP A 116 4.09 11.19 26.76
N SER A 117 3.38 12.27 27.08
CA SER A 117 2.16 12.69 26.37
C SER A 117 2.44 13.60 25.18
N THR A 118 3.68 14.08 25.02
CA THR A 118 4.07 15.01 23.95
C THR A 118 3.87 14.42 22.55
N LEU A 119 4.14 13.12 22.40
CA LEU A 119 4.00 12.40 21.13
C LEU A 119 2.57 11.88 20.90
N LEU A 120 1.72 11.88 21.92
CA LEU A 120 0.39 11.26 21.86
C LEU A 120 -0.57 12.04 20.96
N VAL A 121 -0.59 13.38 21.02
CA VAL A 121 -1.47 14.18 20.15
C VAL A 121 -1.12 14.00 18.68
N GLY A 122 0.18 14.05 18.36
CA GLY A 122 0.66 13.79 17.01
C GLY A 122 0.26 12.38 16.54
N ALA A 123 0.52 11.36 17.37
CA ALA A 123 0.16 9.99 17.06
C ALA A 123 -1.35 9.79 16.86
N LEU A 124 -2.19 10.41 17.69
CA LEU A 124 -3.65 10.37 17.57
C LEU A 124 -4.11 11.06 16.29
N PHE A 125 -3.60 12.26 16.01
CA PHE A 125 -3.90 12.99 14.78
C PHE A 125 -3.57 12.15 13.54
N TRP A 126 -2.37 11.57 13.49
CA TRP A 126 -1.96 10.69 12.39
C TRP A 126 -2.84 9.46 12.29
N THR A 127 -3.17 8.84 13.42
CA THR A 127 -4.02 7.66 13.45
C THR A 127 -5.41 7.98 12.91
N VAL A 128 -6.02 9.10 13.33
CA VAL A 128 -7.33 9.54 12.82
C VAL A 128 -7.25 9.80 11.32
N LEU A 129 -6.25 10.57 10.88
CA LEU A 129 -6.10 10.94 9.47
C LEU A 129 -5.92 9.71 8.56
N ILE A 130 -5.04 8.78 8.94
CA ILE A 130 -4.81 7.54 8.20
C ILE A 130 -6.04 6.64 8.24
N THR A 131 -6.69 6.50 9.39
CA THR A 131 -7.89 5.66 9.53
C THR A 131 -9.04 6.20 8.68
N LEU A 132 -9.31 7.50 8.74
CA LEU A 132 -10.36 8.11 7.93
C LEU A 132 -10.01 8.12 6.45
N GLY A 133 -8.76 8.44 6.09
CA GLY A 133 -8.29 8.40 4.71
C GLY A 133 -8.40 7.00 4.09
N THR A 134 -7.98 5.97 4.83
CA THR A 134 -8.09 4.57 4.39
C THR A 134 -9.54 4.10 4.32
N GLY A 135 -10.38 4.45 5.29
CA GLY A 135 -11.81 4.15 5.25
C GLY A 135 -12.52 4.81 4.06
N LEU A 136 -12.20 6.08 3.80
CA LEU A 136 -12.74 6.84 2.65
C LEU A 136 -12.25 6.25 1.34
N ALA A 137 -10.96 5.88 1.23
CA ALA A 137 -10.40 5.24 0.05
C ALA A 137 -11.00 3.84 -0.18
N ALA A 138 -11.20 3.05 0.87
CA ALA A 138 -11.88 1.76 0.82
C ALA A 138 -13.35 1.89 0.41
N ALA A 139 -14.01 2.96 0.87
CA ALA A 139 -15.30 3.41 0.40
C ALA A 139 -15.22 4.22 -0.90
N GLY A 140 -14.11 4.19 -1.63
CA GLY A 140 -13.92 4.83 -2.94
C GLY A 140 -14.35 6.30 -3.03
N HIS A 141 -14.25 7.03 -1.92
CA HIS A 141 -14.52 8.47 -1.85
C HIS A 141 -13.28 9.24 -2.37
N PRO A 142 -13.46 10.31 -3.18
CA PRO A 142 -12.34 10.98 -3.85
C PRO A 142 -11.33 11.61 -2.88
N ALA A 143 -11.79 12.03 -1.70
CA ALA A 143 -10.90 12.59 -0.67
C ALA A 143 -9.98 11.54 0.00
N GLY A 144 -10.26 10.24 -0.14
CA GLY A 144 -9.52 9.20 0.59
C GLY A 144 -8.03 9.17 0.24
N SER A 145 -7.70 9.07 -1.06
CA SER A 145 -6.29 9.01 -1.49
C SER A 145 -5.51 10.30 -1.17
N PRO A 146 -6.03 11.51 -1.46
CA PRO A 146 -5.36 12.76 -1.06
C PRO A 146 -5.13 12.86 0.44
N ILE A 147 -6.10 12.46 1.27
CA ILE A 147 -5.94 12.48 2.74
C ILE A 147 -4.82 11.55 3.19
N VAL A 148 -4.75 10.33 2.66
CA VAL A 148 -3.67 9.39 2.98
C VAL A 148 -2.32 9.92 2.51
N THR A 149 -2.23 10.42 1.28
CA THR A 149 -0.98 10.93 0.70
C THR A 149 -0.49 12.19 1.40
N ALA A 150 -1.36 13.18 1.59
CA ALA A 150 -1.06 14.40 2.34
C ALA A 150 -0.71 14.05 3.79
N GLY A 151 -1.38 13.06 4.38
CA GLY A 151 -1.08 12.60 5.71
C GLY A 151 0.32 12.00 5.83
N MET A 152 0.66 11.08 4.94
CA MET A 152 2.01 10.51 4.88
C MET A 152 3.06 11.58 4.65
N PHE A 153 2.79 12.58 3.80
CA PHE A 153 3.68 13.71 3.56
C PHE A 153 3.82 14.60 4.79
N CYS A 154 2.75 14.95 5.48
CA CYS A 154 2.83 15.82 6.66
C CYS A 154 3.47 15.12 7.87
N ALA A 155 3.36 13.79 8.00
CA ALA A 155 4.04 13.01 9.05
C ALA A 155 5.56 13.17 9.01
N VAL A 156 6.11 13.36 7.82
CA VAL A 156 7.52 13.65 7.58
C VAL A 156 7.97 14.95 8.26
N PHE A 157 7.12 15.97 8.21
CA PHE A 157 7.45 17.30 8.70
C PHE A 157 7.01 17.50 10.16
N ALA A 158 6.35 16.50 10.77
CA ALA A 158 5.89 16.57 12.15
C ALA A 158 7.05 16.79 13.15
N GLY A 159 8.23 16.21 12.88
CA GLY A 159 9.43 16.43 13.69
C GLY A 159 10.06 17.82 13.55
N LYS A 160 9.57 18.67 12.63
CA LYS A 160 10.04 20.04 12.40
C LYS A 160 9.06 21.11 12.91
N LEU A 161 8.03 20.70 13.66
CA LEU A 161 7.16 21.65 14.33
C LEU A 161 7.97 22.47 15.32
N THR A 162 7.67 23.77 15.44
CA THR A 162 8.35 24.65 16.39
C THR A 162 8.17 24.12 17.81
N ALA A 163 9.19 24.32 18.66
CA ALA A 163 9.15 23.86 20.06
C ALA A 163 7.90 24.36 20.80
N THR A 164 7.47 25.59 20.52
CA THR A 164 6.21 26.19 21.01
C THR A 164 4.95 25.45 20.59
N LEU A 165 4.88 24.96 19.35
CA LEU A 165 3.73 24.21 18.90
C LEU A 165 3.73 22.79 19.49
N SER A 166 4.92 22.17 19.59
CA SER A 166 5.07 20.87 20.25
C SER A 166 4.67 20.92 21.72
N SER A 167 5.02 21.99 22.44
CA SER A 167 4.65 22.14 23.86
C SER A 167 3.14 22.36 24.03
N VAL A 168 2.49 23.12 23.13
CA VAL A 168 1.03 23.29 23.17
C VAL A 168 0.32 21.98 22.84
N LEU A 169 0.77 21.25 21.82
CA LEU A 169 0.19 19.96 21.43
C LEU A 169 0.41 18.87 22.50
N SER A 170 1.44 18.99 23.34
CA SER A 170 1.66 18.05 24.45
C SER A 170 0.71 18.22 25.63
N HIS A 171 -0.07 19.30 25.69
CA HIS A 171 -0.89 19.59 26.86
C HIS A 171 -2.09 18.62 26.95
N PRO A 172 -2.37 18.01 28.12
CA PRO A 172 -3.44 17.01 28.27
C PRO A 172 -4.83 17.55 27.95
N ILE A 173 -5.05 18.85 28.19
CA ILE A 173 -6.28 19.55 27.79
C ILE A 173 -6.48 19.52 26.28
N VAL A 174 -5.40 19.66 25.48
CA VAL A 174 -5.50 19.60 24.01
C VAL A 174 -5.87 18.19 23.56
N ILE A 175 -5.37 17.14 24.21
CA ILE A 175 -5.82 15.76 23.96
C ILE A 175 -7.32 15.66 24.21
N LEU A 176 -7.79 16.08 25.39
CA LEU A 176 -9.20 15.99 25.78
C LEU A 176 -10.12 16.77 24.83
N LEU A 177 -9.72 17.96 24.41
CA LEU A 177 -10.47 18.80 23.46
C LEU A 177 -10.40 18.28 22.02
N SER A 178 -9.35 17.55 21.65
CA SER A 178 -9.22 16.95 20.30
C SER A 178 -10.13 15.74 20.10
N LEU A 179 -10.44 14.97 21.16
CA LEU A 179 -11.32 13.80 21.07
C LEU A 179 -12.73 14.08 20.52
N PRO A 180 -13.49 15.10 21.01
CA PRO A 180 -14.79 15.43 20.43
C PRO A 180 -14.67 15.94 18.99
N LEU A 181 -13.59 16.66 18.66
CA LEU A 181 -13.32 17.09 17.28
C LEU A 181 -13.12 15.87 16.35
N TYR A 182 -12.31 14.90 16.79
CA TYR A 182 -12.13 13.65 16.07
C TYR A 182 -13.42 12.85 15.95
N ALA A 183 -14.22 12.77 17.02
CA ALA A 183 -15.53 12.11 16.97
C ALA A 183 -16.45 12.76 15.93
N GLY A 184 -16.49 14.10 15.87
CA GLY A 184 -17.22 14.84 14.84
C GLY A 184 -16.72 14.51 13.43
N ALA A 185 -15.41 14.55 13.21
CA ALA A 185 -14.80 14.21 11.92
C ALA A 185 -15.09 12.76 11.49
N ILE A 186 -15.03 11.81 12.41
CA ILE A 186 -15.37 10.40 12.18
C ILE A 186 -16.83 10.26 11.76
N VAL A 187 -17.76 10.90 12.47
CA VAL A 187 -19.20 10.83 12.14
C VAL A 187 -19.47 11.37 10.75
N VAL A 188 -18.87 12.52 10.40
CA VAL A 188 -19.00 13.12 9.06
C VAL A 188 -18.42 12.19 7.98
N ALA A 189 -17.19 11.70 8.18
CA ALA A 189 -16.51 10.84 7.23
C ALA A 189 -17.26 9.51 7.03
N VAL A 190 -17.70 8.85 8.11
CA VAL A 190 -18.46 7.59 8.04
C VAL A 190 -19.81 7.80 7.36
N ARG A 191 -20.53 8.89 7.62
CA ARG A 191 -21.77 9.20 6.90
C ARG A 191 -21.54 9.40 5.40
N ALA A 192 -20.40 9.97 5.01
CA ALA A 192 -20.01 10.09 3.61
C ALA A 192 -19.63 8.74 2.98
N MET A 193 -19.09 7.78 3.74
CA MET A 193 -18.79 6.42 3.27
C MET A 193 -20.06 5.61 2.98
N PHE A 194 -21.16 5.89 3.70
CA PHE A 194 -22.45 5.20 3.58
C PHE A 194 -23.58 6.16 3.14
N PRO A 195 -23.66 6.56 1.86
CA PRO A 195 -24.72 7.44 1.40
C PRO A 195 -26.10 6.79 1.54
N GLN A 196 -27.12 7.63 1.72
CA GLN A 196 -28.51 7.19 1.56
C GLN A 196 -28.74 6.79 0.10
N GLY A 197 -29.58 5.79 -0.15
CA GLY A 197 -29.86 5.33 -1.51
C GLY A 197 -30.40 6.45 -2.41
N GLY A 198 -30.29 6.27 -3.73
CA GLY A 198 -30.69 7.28 -4.73
C GLY A 198 -29.55 7.67 -5.67
N GLU A 199 -29.75 8.72 -6.46
CA GLU A 199 -28.81 9.12 -7.51
C GLU A 199 -27.41 9.45 -7.01
N ARG A 200 -27.27 10.05 -5.82
CA ARG A 200 -25.96 10.32 -5.21
C ARG A 200 -25.18 9.03 -4.93
N HIS A 201 -25.87 7.97 -4.53
CA HIS A 201 -25.27 6.66 -4.29
C HIS A 201 -24.84 6.02 -5.60
N TRP A 202 -25.72 6.01 -6.61
CA TRP A 202 -25.37 5.53 -7.96
C TRP A 202 -24.21 6.32 -8.57
N ASN A 203 -24.18 7.64 -8.38
CA ASN A 203 -23.09 8.50 -8.85
C ASN A 203 -21.78 8.23 -8.10
N MET A 204 -21.83 7.84 -6.83
CA MET A 204 -20.66 7.41 -6.07
C MET A 204 -20.18 6.05 -6.59
N GLU A 205 -21.07 5.08 -6.80
CA GLU A 205 -20.70 3.76 -7.32
C GLU A 205 -20.18 3.81 -8.76
N ALA A 206 -20.85 4.56 -9.64
CA ALA A 206 -20.36 4.84 -10.99
C ALA A 206 -19.01 5.56 -10.95
N ARG A 207 -18.79 6.49 -9.99
CA ARG A 207 -17.46 7.06 -9.76
C ARG A 207 -16.46 6.03 -9.29
N ARG A 208 -16.82 5.11 -8.40
CA ARG A 208 -15.92 4.02 -7.96
C ARG A 208 -15.58 3.08 -9.10
N ALA A 209 -16.55 2.71 -9.93
CA ALA A 209 -16.31 1.93 -11.13
C ALA A 209 -15.37 2.69 -12.07
N ARG A 210 -15.67 3.97 -12.35
CA ARG A 210 -14.77 4.87 -13.10
C ARG A 210 -13.41 5.03 -12.46
N TRP A 211 -13.28 5.05 -11.13
CA TRP A 211 -12.02 5.14 -10.40
C TRP A 211 -11.29 3.81 -10.34
N GLY A 212 -11.97 2.66 -10.38
CA GLY A 212 -11.34 1.36 -10.56
C GLY A 212 -10.81 1.24 -11.99
N ASP A 213 -11.61 1.68 -12.95
CA ASP A 213 -11.24 1.75 -14.36
C ASP A 213 -10.16 2.80 -14.60
N ALA A 214 -10.16 3.92 -13.86
CA ALA A 214 -9.16 5.00 -13.91
C ALA A 214 -7.95 4.77 -13.00
N ALA A 215 -8.03 3.98 -11.93
CA ALA A 215 -6.85 3.47 -11.25
C ALA A 215 -6.04 2.57 -12.19
N GLY A 216 -6.70 2.02 -13.22
CA GLY A 216 -6.09 1.42 -14.41
C GLY A 216 -5.86 2.35 -15.62
N LYS A 217 -6.49 3.53 -15.71
CA LYS A 217 -6.34 4.51 -16.81
C LYS A 217 -5.67 5.82 -16.31
N ARG A 218 -4.50 6.09 -16.88
CA ARG A 218 -3.53 7.13 -16.49
C ARG A 218 -4.11 8.52 -16.25
N ASP A 219 -3.36 9.30 -15.47
CA ASP A 219 -3.50 10.76 -15.42
C ASP A 219 -3.37 11.32 -16.86
N PRO A 220 -4.34 12.09 -17.37
CA PRO A 220 -4.35 12.53 -18.77
C PRO A 220 -3.11 13.33 -19.16
N PHE A 221 -2.46 14.01 -18.22
CA PHE A 221 -1.21 14.72 -18.48
C PHE A 221 -0.04 13.75 -18.70
N VAL A 222 0.14 12.79 -17.79
CA VAL A 222 1.16 11.75 -17.91
C VAL A 222 0.90 10.87 -19.12
N GLU A 223 -0.37 10.57 -19.43
CA GLU A 223 -0.73 9.84 -20.64
C GLU A 223 -0.39 10.61 -21.89
N ARG A 224 -0.66 11.92 -21.96
CA ARG A 224 -0.34 12.72 -23.16
C ARG A 224 1.17 12.80 -23.38
N VAL A 225 1.94 13.10 -22.34
CA VAL A 225 3.41 13.20 -22.42
C VAL A 225 4.03 11.83 -22.69
N ALA A 226 3.62 10.80 -21.95
CA ALA A 226 4.14 9.46 -22.16
C ALA A 226 3.68 8.88 -23.50
N ALA A 227 2.42 9.04 -23.93
CA ALA A 227 1.92 8.39 -25.15
C ALA A 227 2.62 8.88 -26.42
N VAL A 228 3.01 10.15 -26.51
CA VAL A 228 3.71 10.66 -27.71
C VAL A 228 5.06 9.98 -27.87
N HIS A 229 5.88 9.94 -26.81
CA HIS A 229 7.21 9.32 -26.87
C HIS A 229 7.18 7.79 -26.79
N THR A 230 6.29 7.22 -25.96
CA THR A 230 6.23 5.77 -25.73
C THR A 230 5.58 5.01 -26.87
N LYS A 231 4.68 5.62 -27.68
CA LYS A 231 4.08 4.93 -28.83
C LYS A 231 5.11 4.58 -29.90
N GLY A 232 6.03 5.50 -30.21
CA GLY A 232 7.12 5.26 -31.16
C GLY A 232 8.06 4.16 -30.68
N TRP A 233 8.51 4.23 -29.43
CA TRP A 233 9.37 3.21 -28.82
C TRP A 233 8.66 1.86 -28.69
N TYR A 234 7.38 1.85 -28.33
CA TYR A 234 6.58 0.65 -28.25
C TYR A 234 6.44 0.00 -29.64
N ALA A 235 6.07 0.77 -30.67
CA ALA A 235 5.96 0.27 -32.03
C ALA A 235 7.30 -0.29 -32.55
N ALA A 236 8.42 0.40 -32.26
CA ALA A 236 9.76 -0.08 -32.60
C ALA A 236 10.10 -1.38 -31.86
N SER A 237 9.80 -1.48 -30.55
CA SER A 237 10.02 -2.69 -29.74
C SER A 237 9.19 -3.86 -30.24
N LEU A 238 7.90 -3.62 -30.55
CA LEU A 238 6.98 -4.62 -31.07
C LEU A 238 7.45 -5.11 -32.44
N ARG A 239 7.81 -4.21 -33.36
CA ARG A 239 8.37 -4.58 -34.67
C ARG A 239 9.63 -5.45 -34.51
N ARG A 240 10.56 -5.04 -33.64
CA ARG A 240 11.80 -5.80 -33.38
C ARG A 240 11.51 -7.19 -32.82
N ASP A 241 10.57 -7.29 -31.87
CA ASP A 241 10.22 -8.55 -31.23
C ASP A 241 9.41 -9.48 -32.17
N CYS A 242 8.56 -8.92 -33.04
CA CYS A 242 7.88 -9.63 -34.13
C CYS A 242 8.87 -10.19 -35.14
N VAL A 243 9.84 -9.38 -35.60
CA VAL A 243 10.90 -9.82 -36.54
C VAL A 243 11.73 -10.95 -35.94
N ARG A 244 12.06 -10.87 -34.65
CA ARG A 244 12.81 -11.90 -33.94
C ARG A 244 11.98 -13.15 -33.59
N ARG A 245 10.66 -13.10 -33.79
CA ARG A 245 9.71 -14.15 -33.38
C ARG A 245 9.89 -14.58 -31.92
N ASP A 246 10.25 -13.63 -31.05
CA ASP A 246 10.51 -13.91 -29.63
C ASP A 246 9.18 -14.07 -28.89
N GLY A 247 8.67 -15.30 -28.82
CA GLY A 247 7.43 -15.64 -28.13
C GLY A 247 7.37 -15.11 -26.70
N ARG A 248 8.50 -15.01 -25.99
CA ARG A 248 8.56 -14.47 -24.63
C ARG A 248 8.10 -13.02 -24.55
N ARG A 249 8.61 -12.21 -25.47
CA ARG A 249 8.35 -10.77 -25.48
C ARG A 249 6.99 -10.48 -26.08
N LEU A 250 6.58 -11.25 -27.09
CA LEU A 250 5.25 -11.20 -27.67
C LEU A 250 4.14 -11.48 -26.65
N LEU A 251 4.34 -12.44 -25.74
CA LEU A 251 3.40 -12.69 -24.64
C LEU A 251 3.21 -11.49 -23.71
N LEU A 252 4.26 -10.68 -23.51
CA LEU A 252 4.15 -9.47 -22.70
C LEU A 252 3.43 -8.33 -23.42
N HIS A 253 3.41 -8.34 -24.76
CA HIS A 253 2.63 -7.39 -25.55
C HIS A 253 1.13 -7.69 -25.45
N ALA A 254 0.73 -8.94 -25.15
CA ALA A 254 -0.65 -9.32 -24.85
C ALA A 254 -1.20 -8.74 -23.52
N LEU A 255 -0.31 -8.16 -22.69
CA LEU A 255 -0.71 -7.37 -21.52
C LEU A 255 -1.07 -5.92 -21.91
N GLY A 256 -0.88 -5.54 -23.18
CA GLY A 256 -1.20 -4.23 -23.74
C GLY A 256 0.00 -3.28 -23.89
N PRO A 257 -0.11 -2.26 -24.76
CA PRO A 257 0.94 -1.28 -25.05
C PRO A 257 1.28 -0.38 -23.86
N LYS A 258 0.39 -0.33 -22.87
CA LYS A 258 0.44 0.58 -21.73
C LYS A 258 1.46 0.17 -20.66
N HIS A 259 2.24 -0.89 -20.86
CA HIS A 259 3.10 -1.46 -19.81
C HIS A 259 4.54 -1.69 -20.26
N HIS A 260 4.98 -0.92 -21.25
CA HIS A 260 6.38 -0.87 -21.63
C HIS A 260 7.19 -0.21 -20.51
N LEU A 261 8.42 -0.71 -20.26
CA LEU A 261 9.35 -0.13 -19.27
C LEU A 261 9.57 1.36 -19.48
N GLY A 262 9.41 1.85 -20.72
CA GLY A 262 9.55 3.26 -21.07
C GLY A 262 8.58 4.18 -20.33
N GLU A 263 7.32 3.78 -20.09
CA GLU A 263 6.41 4.62 -19.30
C GLU A 263 6.89 4.72 -17.85
N MET A 264 7.27 3.59 -17.27
CA MET A 264 7.74 3.58 -15.90
C MET A 264 9.04 4.38 -15.75
N ALA A 265 9.95 4.28 -16.72
CA ALA A 265 11.15 5.11 -16.79
C ALA A 265 10.79 6.60 -16.85
N VAL A 266 9.87 7.01 -17.74
CA VAL A 266 9.41 8.41 -17.84
C VAL A 266 8.77 8.88 -16.53
N ALA A 267 7.90 8.08 -15.92
CA ALA A 267 7.24 8.43 -14.66
C ALA A 267 8.24 8.55 -13.50
N THR A 268 9.19 7.61 -13.39
CA THR A 268 10.25 7.63 -12.38
C THR A 268 11.20 8.82 -12.59
N CYS A 269 11.59 9.11 -13.83
CA CYS A 269 12.41 10.29 -14.17
C CYS A 269 11.68 11.60 -13.88
N LEU A 270 10.41 11.72 -14.26
CA LEU A 270 9.61 12.93 -14.00
C LEU A 270 9.47 13.16 -12.49
N LEU A 271 9.16 12.11 -11.72
CA LEU A 271 9.08 12.21 -10.27
C LEU A 271 10.44 12.61 -9.66
N ALA A 272 11.54 12.04 -10.16
CA ALA A 272 12.88 12.41 -9.70
C ALA A 272 13.21 13.88 -10.00
N VAL A 273 12.84 14.40 -11.16
CA VAL A 273 13.01 15.82 -11.49
C VAL A 273 12.20 16.69 -10.53
N VAL A 274 10.93 16.34 -10.28
CA VAL A 274 10.08 17.06 -9.31
C VAL A 274 10.71 17.06 -7.91
N LEU A 275 11.20 15.92 -7.45
CA LEU A 275 11.86 15.78 -6.16
C LEU A 275 13.20 16.54 -6.09
N ALA A 276 13.96 16.57 -7.19
CA ALA A 276 15.19 17.36 -7.29
C ALA A 276 14.90 18.86 -7.19
N VAL A 277 13.92 19.37 -7.94
CA VAL A 277 13.49 20.78 -7.89
C VAL A 277 12.99 21.14 -6.50
N LEU A 278 12.17 20.27 -5.89
CA LEU A 278 11.68 20.47 -4.52
C LEU A 278 12.84 20.46 -3.52
N GLY A 279 13.82 19.57 -3.68
CA GLY A 279 15.03 19.51 -2.87
C GLY A 279 15.86 20.79 -2.96
N ILE A 280 16.08 21.31 -4.17
CA ILE A 280 16.79 22.59 -4.40
C ILE A 280 16.04 23.74 -3.72
N PHE A 281 14.72 23.83 -3.93
CA PHE A 281 13.90 24.87 -3.32
C PHE A 281 13.92 24.81 -1.79
N MET A 282 13.79 23.61 -1.21
CA MET A 282 13.89 23.39 0.23
C MET A 282 15.28 23.73 0.76
N GLY A 283 16.34 23.41 0.01
CA GLY A 283 17.72 23.75 0.39
C GLY A 283 17.94 25.25 0.41
N TRP A 284 17.36 25.97 -0.55
CA TRP A 284 17.40 27.43 -0.59
C TRP A 284 16.64 28.07 0.58
N LYS A 285 15.48 27.52 0.98
CA LYS A 285 14.62 28.10 2.03
C LYS A 285 14.98 27.69 3.46
N ALA A 286 15.39 26.44 3.66
CA ALA A 286 15.53 25.83 4.98
C ALA A 286 16.95 25.30 5.27
N GLY A 287 17.90 25.55 4.36
CA GLY A 287 19.29 25.13 4.46
C GLY A 287 19.54 23.69 3.99
N LEU A 288 20.80 23.41 3.64
CA LEU A 288 21.24 22.12 3.10
C LEU A 288 21.11 20.97 4.12
N ASP A 289 21.25 21.26 5.42
CA ASP A 289 21.11 20.24 6.46
C ASP A 289 19.67 19.74 6.60
N THR A 290 18.69 20.62 6.34
CA THR A 290 17.29 20.22 6.24
C THR A 290 17.08 19.24 5.11
N VAL A 291 17.66 19.49 3.94
CA VAL A 291 17.52 18.62 2.75
C VAL A 291 18.20 17.27 2.99
N ARG A 292 19.40 17.27 3.58
CA ARG A 292 20.11 16.05 3.98
C ARG A 292 19.28 15.20 4.95
N GLY A 293 18.64 15.83 5.92
CA GLY A 293 17.80 15.16 6.92
C GLY A 293 16.51 14.55 6.36
N ILE A 294 15.95 15.11 5.27
CA ILE A 294 14.70 14.63 4.67
C ILE A 294 14.88 13.85 3.36
N GLY A 295 16.09 13.78 2.81
CA GLY A 295 16.31 13.19 1.49
C GLY A 295 15.94 11.69 1.40
N TRP A 296 15.96 10.97 2.53
CA TRP A 296 15.48 9.58 2.59
C TRP A 296 13.99 9.44 2.26
N LEU A 297 13.20 10.49 2.47
CA LEU A 297 11.77 10.53 2.16
C LEU A 297 11.53 10.73 0.66
N PHE A 298 12.35 11.56 0.01
CA PHE A 298 12.33 11.67 -1.44
C PHE A 298 12.65 10.33 -2.10
N ALA A 299 13.61 9.60 -1.55
CA ALA A 299 13.91 8.25 -2.03
C ALA A 299 12.79 7.23 -1.72
N ALA A 300 12.15 7.31 -0.55
CA ALA A 300 10.98 6.50 -0.23
C ALA A 300 9.79 6.77 -1.17
N LEU A 301 9.58 8.05 -1.55
CA LEU A 301 8.58 8.44 -2.54
C LEU A 301 8.90 7.87 -3.93
N LEU A 302 10.18 7.81 -4.33
CA LEU A 302 10.58 7.17 -5.58
C LEU A 302 10.29 5.66 -5.58
N LEU A 303 10.48 4.99 -4.45
CA LEU A 303 10.17 3.57 -4.28
C LEU A 303 8.65 3.26 -4.37
N PHE A 304 7.79 4.27 -4.25
CA PHE A 304 6.35 4.11 -4.50
C PHE A 304 6.02 3.85 -5.98
N VAL A 305 6.81 4.38 -6.91
CA VAL A 305 6.61 4.16 -8.36
C VAL A 305 6.72 2.68 -8.75
N PRO A 306 7.83 1.96 -8.47
CA PRO A 306 7.93 0.54 -8.79
C PRO A 306 6.95 -0.33 -7.99
N LEU A 307 6.57 0.06 -6.76
CA LEU A 307 5.48 -0.58 -6.02
C LEU A 307 4.17 -0.50 -6.80
N SER A 308 3.78 0.71 -7.21
CA SER A 308 2.55 0.93 -7.98
C SER A 308 2.59 0.18 -9.31
N HIS A 309 3.74 0.15 -9.97
CA HIS A 309 3.96 -0.60 -11.20
C HIS A 309 3.77 -2.11 -10.99
N SER A 310 4.36 -2.67 -9.93
CA SER A 310 4.26 -4.11 -9.60
C SER A 310 2.83 -4.52 -9.26
N LEU A 311 2.09 -3.67 -8.54
CA LEU A 311 0.66 -3.88 -8.27
C LEU A 311 -0.18 -3.86 -9.55
N ARG A 312 0.12 -2.92 -10.45
CA ARG A 312 -0.53 -2.84 -11.77
C ARG A 312 -0.23 -4.07 -12.60
N LEU A 313 1.04 -4.49 -12.72
CA LEU A 313 1.43 -5.73 -13.41
C LEU A 313 0.63 -6.94 -12.93
N GLY A 314 0.36 -7.03 -11.63
CA GLY A 314 -0.54 -8.06 -11.10
C GLY A 314 -1.96 -7.98 -11.65
N GLN A 315 -2.56 -6.78 -11.69
CA GLN A 315 -3.95 -6.57 -12.10
C GLN A 315 -4.20 -6.68 -13.62
N LEU A 316 -3.16 -6.49 -14.42
CA LEU A 316 -3.27 -6.35 -15.88
C LEU A 316 -3.58 -7.64 -16.62
N ALA A 317 -3.28 -8.80 -16.02
CA ALA A 317 -3.74 -10.06 -16.57
C ALA A 317 -5.26 -10.04 -16.81
N GLY A 318 -6.07 -9.34 -16.00
CA GLY A 318 -7.52 -9.28 -16.22
C GLY A 318 -8.01 -8.24 -17.26
N SER A 319 -7.14 -7.42 -17.84
CA SER A 319 -7.57 -6.19 -18.55
C SER A 319 -7.84 -6.37 -20.05
N HIS A 320 -7.16 -7.31 -20.70
CA HIS A 320 -7.25 -7.56 -22.15
C HIS A 320 -7.55 -9.03 -22.46
N PRO A 321 -8.70 -9.59 -22.01
CA PRO A 321 -8.97 -11.03 -22.12
C PRO A 321 -9.06 -11.51 -23.57
N ALA A 322 -9.55 -10.67 -24.49
CA ALA A 322 -9.62 -10.99 -25.92
C ALA A 322 -8.25 -11.00 -26.60
N GLU A 323 -7.35 -10.07 -26.25
CA GLU A 323 -5.98 -10.08 -26.80
C GLU A 323 -5.18 -11.26 -26.24
N GLN A 324 -5.45 -11.64 -24.99
CA GLN A 324 -4.83 -12.79 -24.33
C GLN A 324 -5.26 -14.14 -24.93
N SER A 325 -6.53 -14.28 -25.33
CA SER A 325 -6.98 -15.50 -26.02
C SER A 325 -6.32 -15.61 -27.40
N LEU A 326 -6.19 -14.49 -28.14
CA LEU A 326 -5.46 -14.46 -29.41
C LEU A 326 -3.97 -14.78 -29.23
N ALA A 327 -3.32 -14.25 -28.19
CA ALA A 327 -1.91 -14.53 -27.92
C ALA A 327 -1.64 -16.01 -27.62
N ARG A 328 -2.63 -16.75 -27.08
CA ARG A 328 -2.55 -18.19 -26.88
C ARG A 328 -2.64 -18.99 -28.18
N LEU A 329 -3.31 -18.45 -29.20
CA LEU A 329 -3.38 -19.06 -30.52
C LEU A 329 -2.13 -18.81 -31.37
N ALA A 330 -1.20 -17.97 -30.90
CA ALA A 330 0.04 -17.71 -31.60
C ALA A 330 0.91 -18.98 -31.64
N PRO A 331 1.49 -19.34 -32.79
CA PRO A 331 2.32 -20.54 -32.92
C PRO A 331 3.58 -20.52 -32.05
N ALA A 332 3.99 -19.33 -31.57
CA ALA A 332 5.11 -19.16 -30.65
C ALA A 332 4.71 -19.31 -29.16
N ALA A 333 3.43 -19.53 -28.84
CA ALA A 333 2.98 -19.74 -27.47
C ALA A 333 3.38 -21.15 -26.99
N PRO A 334 3.93 -21.29 -25.77
CA PRO A 334 4.25 -22.60 -25.21
C PRO A 334 3.00 -23.50 -25.13
N ALA A 335 3.15 -24.76 -25.54
CA ALA A 335 2.05 -25.73 -25.56
C ALA A 335 1.58 -26.12 -24.15
N SER A 336 2.48 -26.19 -23.16
CA SER A 336 2.13 -26.53 -21.79
C SER A 336 1.84 -25.29 -20.94
N SER A 337 0.79 -25.37 -20.12
CA SER A 337 0.42 -24.31 -19.17
C SER A 337 1.56 -23.94 -18.22
N ALA A 338 2.31 -24.94 -17.75
CA ALA A 338 3.44 -24.73 -16.86
C ALA A 338 4.58 -23.95 -17.55
N ALA A 339 4.94 -24.30 -18.79
CA ALA A 339 5.96 -23.57 -19.53
C ALA A 339 5.53 -22.14 -19.84
N PHE A 340 4.25 -21.96 -20.22
CA PHE A 340 3.64 -20.65 -20.43
C PHE A 340 3.73 -19.78 -19.18
N ASN A 341 3.24 -20.28 -18.04
CA ASN A 341 3.20 -19.55 -16.78
C ASN A 341 4.61 -19.26 -16.26
N ARG A 342 5.56 -20.18 -16.44
CA ARG A 342 6.98 -19.96 -16.10
C ARG A 342 7.59 -18.82 -16.90
N GLN A 343 7.33 -18.78 -18.21
CA GLN A 343 7.84 -17.74 -19.10
C GLN A 343 7.21 -16.38 -18.82
N LEU A 344 5.90 -16.34 -18.55
CA LEU A 344 5.20 -15.14 -18.10
C LEU A 344 5.75 -14.65 -16.76
N GLY A 345 5.85 -15.54 -15.77
CA GLY A 345 6.34 -15.23 -14.42
C GLY A 345 7.77 -14.67 -14.44
N ARG A 346 8.69 -15.30 -15.15
CA ARG A 346 10.06 -14.77 -15.35
C ARG A 346 10.07 -13.38 -15.97
N SER A 347 9.15 -13.12 -16.90
CA SER A 347 9.10 -11.85 -17.62
C SER A 347 8.49 -10.73 -16.75
N LEU A 348 7.46 -11.04 -15.97
CA LEU A 348 6.92 -10.14 -14.95
C LEU A 348 7.96 -9.82 -13.87
N LEU A 349 8.70 -10.85 -13.41
CA LEU A 349 9.77 -10.69 -12.43
C LEU A 349 10.87 -9.73 -12.93
N LEU A 350 11.37 -9.95 -14.15
CA LEU A 350 12.41 -9.08 -14.72
C LEU A 350 11.92 -7.63 -14.89
N ARG A 351 10.65 -7.43 -15.25
CA ARG A 351 10.08 -6.08 -15.36
C ARG A 351 9.96 -5.40 -14.00
N ALA A 352 9.47 -6.11 -12.99
CA ALA A 352 9.38 -5.59 -11.63
C ALA A 352 10.78 -5.29 -11.05
N LEU A 353 11.76 -6.16 -11.28
CA LEU A 353 13.15 -5.98 -10.86
C LEU A 353 13.82 -4.80 -11.57
N ALA A 354 13.64 -4.67 -12.89
CA ALA A 354 14.12 -3.51 -13.64
C ALA A 354 13.52 -2.21 -13.08
N GLY A 355 12.24 -2.24 -12.69
CA GLY A 355 11.62 -1.06 -12.12
C GLY A 355 12.10 -0.69 -10.73
N TRP A 356 12.29 -1.69 -9.87
CA TRP A 356 12.94 -1.50 -8.58
C TRP A 356 14.36 -0.96 -8.73
N LEU A 357 15.14 -1.49 -9.67
CA LEU A 357 16.53 -1.07 -9.91
C LEU A 357 16.61 0.37 -10.42
N MET A 358 15.73 0.77 -11.35
CA MET A 358 15.66 2.16 -11.82
C MET A 358 15.27 3.13 -10.70
N ALA A 359 14.28 2.81 -9.88
CA ALA A 359 13.87 3.69 -8.78
C ALA A 359 14.94 3.77 -7.68
N SER A 360 15.58 2.65 -7.33
CA SER A 360 16.61 2.59 -6.30
C SER A 360 17.88 3.31 -6.73
N SER A 361 18.34 3.09 -7.98
CA SER A 361 19.51 3.80 -8.53
C SER A 361 19.27 5.30 -8.61
N LEU A 362 18.09 5.74 -9.04
CA LEU A 362 17.75 7.16 -9.11
C LEU A 362 17.59 7.79 -7.72
N GLY A 363 17.01 7.08 -6.76
CA GLY A 363 16.94 7.54 -5.37
C GLY A 363 18.32 7.70 -4.73
N LEU A 364 19.22 6.74 -4.95
CA LEU A 364 20.61 6.81 -4.51
C LEU A 364 21.37 7.96 -5.19
N LEU A 365 21.18 8.14 -6.49
CA LEU A 365 21.79 9.23 -7.25
C LEU A 365 21.33 10.59 -6.73
N LEU A 366 20.02 10.79 -6.52
CA LEU A 366 19.50 12.05 -5.97
C LEU A 366 20.03 12.33 -4.56
N MET A 367 20.17 11.30 -3.72
CA MET A 367 20.76 11.46 -2.40
C MET A 367 22.24 11.82 -2.46
N ALA A 368 23.00 11.18 -3.35
CA ALA A 368 24.42 11.48 -3.55
C ALA A 368 24.61 12.91 -4.05
N LEU A 369 23.82 13.34 -5.04
CA LEU A 369 23.81 14.71 -5.55
C LEU A 369 23.36 15.74 -4.50
N GLY A 370 22.49 15.35 -3.57
CA GLY A 370 22.09 16.14 -2.41
C GLY A 370 23.16 16.25 -1.31
N GLY A 371 24.33 15.64 -1.51
CA GLY A 371 25.45 15.68 -0.56
C GLY A 371 25.21 14.82 0.69
N ALA A 372 24.45 13.73 0.57
CA ALA A 372 24.27 12.76 1.65
C ALA A 372 25.59 12.03 1.94
N GLY A 373 25.88 11.79 3.23
CA GLY A 373 27.06 11.04 3.63
C GLY A 373 26.97 9.55 3.29
N ALA A 374 28.10 8.84 3.33
CA ALA A 374 28.18 7.40 3.04
C ALA A 374 27.24 6.56 3.92
N SER A 375 27.09 6.92 5.20
CA SER A 375 26.18 6.25 6.14
C SER A 375 24.71 6.38 5.72
N THR A 376 24.29 7.56 5.25
CA THR A 376 22.92 7.81 4.76
C THR A 376 22.65 7.08 3.45
N LEU A 377 23.64 7.04 2.55
CA LEU A 377 23.54 6.27 1.30
C LEU A 377 23.43 4.76 1.58
N LEU A 378 24.22 4.24 2.53
CA LEU A 378 24.14 2.85 2.96
C LEU A 378 22.78 2.52 3.58
N LEU A 379 22.25 3.42 4.42
CA LEU A 379 20.92 3.28 5.01
C LEU A 379 19.85 3.24 3.92
N LEU A 380 19.92 4.14 2.95
CA LEU A 380 18.98 4.16 1.82
C LEU A 380 19.10 2.88 0.98
N ALA A 381 20.31 2.44 0.64
CA ALA A 381 20.52 1.18 -0.06
C ALA A 381 19.88 0.01 0.72
N GLY A 382 20.00 0.03 2.04
CA GLY A 382 19.34 -0.94 2.91
C GLY A 382 17.82 -0.88 2.83
N VAL A 383 17.23 0.31 2.85
CA VAL A 383 15.78 0.53 2.66
C VAL A 383 15.32 0.06 1.29
N CYS A 384 16.09 0.32 0.23
CA CYS A 384 15.82 -0.20 -1.12
C CYS A 384 15.78 -1.72 -1.13
N CYS A 385 16.73 -2.40 -0.47
CA CYS A 385 16.74 -3.86 -0.32
C CYS A 385 15.54 -4.38 0.48
N LEU A 386 15.10 -3.66 1.51
CA LEU A 386 13.90 -4.01 2.27
C LEU A 386 12.60 -3.87 1.46
N ALA A 387 12.60 -3.05 0.40
CA ALA A 387 11.50 -2.94 -0.55
C ALA A 387 11.54 -4.01 -1.65
N LEU A 388 12.62 -4.79 -1.78
CA LEU A 388 12.78 -5.81 -2.81
C LEU A 388 11.67 -6.88 -2.84
N PRO A 389 11.05 -7.30 -1.71
CA PRO A 389 9.93 -8.26 -1.73
C PRO A 389 8.74 -7.81 -2.60
N MET A 390 8.61 -6.50 -2.89
CA MET A 390 7.61 -5.96 -3.83
C MET A 390 7.68 -6.61 -5.22
N VAL A 391 8.87 -7.03 -5.64
CA VAL A 391 9.13 -7.62 -6.95
C VAL A 391 8.41 -8.96 -7.13
N ALA A 392 8.05 -9.64 -6.03
CA ALA A 392 7.28 -10.89 -6.07
C ALA A 392 5.76 -10.68 -6.22
N LEU A 393 5.23 -9.47 -6.02
CA LEU A 393 3.77 -9.20 -6.07
C LEU A 393 3.08 -9.61 -7.39
N PRO A 394 3.70 -9.46 -8.58
CA PRO A 394 3.09 -9.91 -9.83
C PRO A 394 3.04 -11.45 -9.99
N LEU A 395 3.79 -12.20 -9.17
CA LEU A 395 3.92 -13.66 -9.27
C LEU A 395 2.80 -14.35 -8.50
N ARG A 396 1.68 -14.60 -9.19
CA ARG A 396 0.48 -15.17 -8.61
C ARG A 396 -0.30 -15.98 -9.63
N ASP A 397 -1.29 -16.73 -9.15
CA ASP A 397 -2.29 -17.35 -10.00
C ASP A 397 -3.16 -16.28 -10.66
N HIS A 398 -2.92 -16.06 -11.96
CA HIS A 398 -3.69 -15.14 -12.80
C HIS A 398 -4.89 -15.82 -13.46
N ALA A 399 -4.95 -17.16 -13.48
CA ALA A 399 -6.10 -17.88 -14.02
C ALA A 399 -7.33 -17.67 -13.13
N ALA A 400 -7.14 -17.62 -11.82
CA ALA A 400 -8.22 -17.36 -10.86
C ALA A 400 -8.79 -15.93 -10.98
N ARG A 401 -10.12 -15.77 -10.89
CA ARG A 401 -10.86 -14.48 -10.88
C ARG A 401 -10.58 -13.56 -9.68
N ARG A 402 -9.53 -13.81 -8.92
CA ARG A 402 -9.29 -13.13 -7.65
C ARG A 402 -8.73 -11.74 -7.89
N LYS A 403 -9.63 -10.74 -7.97
CA LYS A 403 -9.25 -9.32 -7.87
C LYS A 403 -8.63 -9.05 -6.49
N GLN A 404 -7.31 -9.12 -6.41
CA GLN A 404 -6.57 -8.69 -5.23
C GLN A 404 -6.56 -7.16 -5.18
N SER A 405 -6.99 -6.59 -4.06
CA SER A 405 -6.87 -5.15 -3.86
C SER A 405 -5.38 -4.76 -3.83
N GLY A 406 -5.02 -3.68 -4.53
CA GLY A 406 -3.64 -3.17 -4.51
C GLY A 406 -3.14 -2.89 -3.08
N ILE A 407 -4.06 -2.56 -2.18
CA ILE A 407 -3.84 -2.33 -0.75
C ILE A 407 -3.23 -3.57 -0.06
N VAL A 408 -3.63 -4.79 -0.41
CA VAL A 408 -3.06 -6.02 0.18
C VAL A 408 -1.58 -6.15 -0.17
N GLY A 409 -1.18 -5.79 -1.40
CA GLY A 409 0.22 -5.84 -1.80
C GLY A 409 1.07 -4.76 -1.11
N ILE A 410 0.55 -3.54 -0.96
CA ILE A 410 1.21 -2.48 -0.17
C ILE A 410 1.43 -2.95 1.27
N LEU A 411 0.41 -3.56 1.86
CA LEU A 411 0.48 -3.99 3.25
C LEU A 411 1.43 -5.16 3.48
N LEU A 412 1.44 -6.15 2.58
CA LEU A 412 2.43 -7.23 2.62
C LEU A 412 3.85 -6.68 2.65
N VAL A 413 4.08 -5.58 1.93
CA VAL A 413 5.38 -4.95 1.87
C VAL A 413 5.68 -4.16 3.16
N LEU A 414 4.75 -3.34 3.64
CA LEU A 414 4.92 -2.63 4.91
C LEU A 414 5.17 -3.61 6.07
N LEU A 415 4.49 -4.74 6.05
CA LEU A 415 4.62 -5.79 7.05
C LEU A 415 5.91 -6.59 6.91
N SER A 416 6.38 -6.81 5.67
CA SER A 416 7.72 -7.34 5.43
C SER A 416 8.79 -6.38 5.92
N PHE A 417 8.63 -5.08 5.67
CA PHE A 417 9.55 -4.04 6.10
C PHE A 417 9.64 -3.98 7.63
N ALA A 418 8.48 -3.92 8.29
CA ALA A 418 8.40 -3.90 9.74
C ALA A 418 8.96 -5.19 10.36
N SER A 419 8.59 -6.37 9.85
CA SER A 419 9.10 -7.63 10.40
C SER A 419 10.61 -7.80 10.19
N CYS A 420 11.17 -7.35 9.06
CA CYS A 420 12.61 -7.39 8.81
C CYS A 420 13.40 -6.46 9.73
N LEU A 421 12.94 -5.21 9.91
CA LEU A 421 13.58 -4.28 10.84
C LEU A 421 13.53 -4.79 12.27
N VAL A 422 12.39 -5.33 12.69
CA VAL A 422 12.21 -5.81 14.05
C VAL A 422 13.09 -7.03 14.32
N LEU A 423 13.07 -8.04 13.45
CA LEU A 423 13.92 -9.21 13.63
C LEU A 423 15.41 -8.80 13.62
N ALA A 424 15.78 -7.87 12.75
CA ALA A 424 17.13 -7.35 12.70
C ALA A 424 17.57 -6.58 13.95
N THR A 425 16.66 -5.83 14.58
CA THR A 425 16.97 -5.17 15.86
C THR A 425 17.24 -6.18 16.96
N MET A 426 16.47 -7.26 17.02
CA MET A 426 16.64 -8.33 18.01
C MET A 426 17.95 -9.09 17.77
N THR A 427 18.20 -9.54 16.53
CA THR A 427 19.42 -10.26 16.17
C THR A 427 20.66 -9.38 16.32
N GLY A 428 20.59 -8.10 15.95
CA GLY A 428 21.69 -7.15 16.12
C GLY A 428 22.07 -6.96 17.58
N ARG A 429 21.10 -6.95 18.50
CA ARG A 429 21.37 -6.91 19.95
C ARG A 429 22.04 -8.19 20.47
N ILE A 430 21.60 -9.36 19.99
CA ILE A 430 22.15 -10.66 20.46
C ILE A 430 23.55 -10.91 19.89
N MET A 431 23.78 -10.58 18.61
CA MET A 431 25.01 -10.92 17.89
C MET A 431 25.99 -9.74 17.78
N GLY A 432 25.65 -8.56 18.27
CA GLY A 432 26.46 -7.34 18.12
C GLY A 432 26.57 -6.84 16.66
N LEU A 433 25.71 -7.31 15.77
CA LEU A 433 25.75 -6.94 14.35
C LEU A 433 24.97 -5.64 14.07
N PRO A 434 25.40 -4.82 13.07
CA PRO A 434 24.63 -3.67 12.65
C PRO A 434 23.23 -4.07 12.19
N VAL A 435 22.20 -3.53 12.84
CA VAL A 435 20.78 -3.83 12.60
C VAL A 435 20.43 -3.74 11.11
N MET A 436 20.87 -2.68 10.43
CA MET A 436 20.56 -2.49 9.01
C MET A 436 21.09 -3.62 8.13
N LEU A 437 22.28 -4.15 8.43
CA LEU A 437 22.88 -5.23 7.66
C LEU A 437 22.07 -6.53 7.81
N VAL A 438 21.67 -6.86 9.04
CA VAL A 438 20.79 -8.01 9.29
C VAL A 438 19.44 -7.84 8.60
N ALA A 439 18.85 -6.64 8.64
CA ALA A 439 17.57 -6.35 8.01
C ALA A 439 17.64 -6.55 6.48
N VAL A 440 18.73 -6.12 5.86
CA VAL A 440 18.97 -6.30 4.42
C VAL A 440 19.06 -7.77 4.06
N PHE A 441 19.84 -8.57 4.78
CA PHE A 441 19.95 -10.01 4.52
C PHE A 441 18.60 -10.71 4.67
N LEU A 442 17.82 -10.35 5.70
CA LEU A 442 16.49 -10.93 5.89
C LEU A 442 15.53 -10.51 4.77
N GLY A 443 15.55 -9.23 4.36
CA GLY A 443 14.75 -8.72 3.25
C GLY A 443 15.04 -9.44 1.93
N ILE A 444 16.32 -9.70 1.64
CA ILE A 444 16.75 -10.49 0.48
C ILE A 444 16.25 -11.94 0.60
N ALA A 445 16.41 -12.58 1.77
CA ALA A 445 15.94 -13.95 2.00
C ALA A 445 14.41 -14.07 1.82
N VAL A 446 13.64 -13.13 2.38
CA VAL A 446 12.19 -13.05 2.20
C VAL A 446 11.83 -12.85 0.73
N THR A 447 12.57 -12.01 0.00
CA THR A 447 12.37 -11.82 -1.44
C THR A 447 12.58 -13.13 -2.19
N VAL A 448 13.70 -13.82 -1.97
CA VAL A 448 14.00 -15.10 -2.64
C VAL A 448 12.90 -16.11 -2.36
N LEU A 449 12.47 -16.25 -1.10
CA LEU A 449 11.39 -17.15 -0.72
C LEU A 449 10.06 -16.79 -1.40
N ALA A 450 9.71 -15.50 -1.44
CA ALA A 450 8.49 -15.01 -2.07
C ALA A 450 8.51 -15.23 -3.60
N VAL A 451 9.64 -15.00 -4.25
CA VAL A 451 9.82 -15.22 -5.69
C VAL A 451 9.74 -16.71 -6.02
N VAL A 452 10.45 -17.57 -5.28
CA VAL A 452 10.44 -19.03 -5.49
C VAL A 452 9.03 -19.57 -5.29
N ARG A 453 8.32 -19.15 -4.23
CA ARG A 453 6.93 -19.54 -4.01
C ARG A 453 6.01 -19.03 -5.12
N GLY A 454 6.11 -17.75 -5.48
CA GLY A 454 5.28 -17.15 -6.53
C GLY A 454 5.46 -17.84 -7.89
N LEU A 455 6.71 -18.16 -8.27
CA LEU A 455 6.98 -18.92 -9.49
C LEU A 455 6.41 -20.33 -9.45
N ARG A 456 6.56 -21.05 -8.33
CA ARG A 456 5.94 -22.38 -8.15
C ARG A 456 4.42 -22.32 -8.21
N THR A 457 3.81 -21.32 -7.60
CA THR A 457 2.36 -21.09 -7.67
C THR A 457 1.90 -20.83 -9.10
N MET A 458 2.65 -20.03 -9.88
CA MET A 458 2.36 -19.82 -11.29
C MET A 458 2.51 -21.11 -12.12
N GLU A 459 3.60 -21.87 -11.92
CA GLU A 459 3.84 -23.13 -12.64
C GLU A 459 2.75 -24.18 -12.36
N ALA A 460 2.28 -24.27 -11.11
CA ALA A 460 1.22 -25.19 -10.71
C ALA A 460 -0.20 -24.70 -11.09
N ALA A 461 -0.36 -23.42 -11.40
CA ALA A 461 -1.66 -22.87 -11.77
C ALA A 461 -2.07 -23.31 -13.19
N PRO A 462 -3.38 -23.33 -13.48
CA PRO A 462 -3.86 -23.42 -14.84
C PRO A 462 -3.24 -22.30 -15.73
N CYS A 463 -3.25 -22.49 -17.06
CA CYS A 463 -2.76 -21.46 -18.00
C CYS A 463 -3.32 -20.07 -17.64
N ALA A 464 -2.43 -19.10 -17.44
CA ALA A 464 -2.75 -17.77 -16.91
C ALA A 464 -3.69 -16.98 -17.83
N PHE A 465 -3.70 -17.27 -19.13
CA PHE A 465 -4.50 -16.55 -20.13
C PHE A 465 -5.63 -17.44 -20.72
N PRO A 466 -6.83 -16.88 -20.94
CA PRO A 466 -7.27 -15.56 -20.50
C PRO A 466 -7.41 -15.50 -18.97
N ALA A 467 -6.98 -14.41 -18.35
CA ALA A 467 -7.01 -14.30 -16.90
C ALA A 467 -8.45 -14.18 -16.37
N GLY A 468 -8.71 -14.74 -15.19
CA GLY A 468 -10.02 -14.68 -14.57
C GLY A 468 -11.10 -15.48 -15.30
N ARG A 469 -10.77 -16.68 -15.77
CA ARG A 469 -11.75 -17.67 -16.24
C ARG A 469 -12.57 -18.25 -15.08
N MET A 470 -13.74 -18.81 -15.41
CA MET A 470 -14.72 -19.34 -14.44
C MET A 470 -14.54 -20.83 -14.16
N ASP A 471 -13.33 -21.36 -14.32
CA ASP A 471 -13.05 -22.78 -14.09
C ASP A 471 -13.11 -23.14 -12.60
#